data_AF-A0A7U5PGJ9-F1
#
_entry.id   AF-A0A7U5PGJ9-F1
#
_cell.length_a   1.000
_cell.length_b   1.000
_cell.length_c   1.000
_cell.angle_alpha   90.00
_cell.angle_beta   90.00
_cell.angle_gamma   90.00
#
_symmetry.space_group_name_H-M   'P 1'
#
loop_
_entity.id
_entity.type
_entity.pdbx_description
1 polymer ?
#
loop_
_entity_poly.entity_id
_entity_poly.type
_entity_poly.pdbx_seq_one_letter_code
_entity_poly.pdbx_strand_id
1 'polypeptide(L)'
;MQIVEISMLERSGRTLTAISLLKGFRNTGVNAVLMATDTHRQELIERFDIPRAWLTGLNHQSLITNYTIIIDDYEHVEAIWNRDFSSEGLLRPLIGGTHVCNPNATAFIFCEH
;
A
#
# COMPACT_ATOMS: atom_id res chain seq x y z
N MET A 1 7.04 6.34 -14.21
CA MET A 1 6.45 5.59 -13.07
C MET A 1 7.47 4.59 -12.58
N GLN A 2 7.92 4.70 -11.33
CA GLN A 2 8.95 3.87 -10.71
C GLN A 2 8.35 3.09 -9.53
N ILE A 3 8.69 1.81 -9.41
CA ILE A 3 8.25 0.94 -8.32
C ILE A 3 9.47 0.59 -7.46
N VAL A 4 9.30 0.64 -6.14
CA VAL A 4 10.36 0.32 -5.16
C VAL A 4 9.85 -0.78 -4.24
N GLU A 5 10.55 -1.92 -4.24
CA GLU A 5 10.31 -3.07 -3.38
C GLU A 5 11.19 -3.01 -2.14
N ILE A 6 10.59 -3.22 -0.95
CA ILE A 6 11.34 -3.36 0.29
C ILE A 6 11.02 -4.74 0.89
N SER A 7 11.92 -5.69 0.66
CA SER A 7 11.82 -7.04 1.24
C SER A 7 12.20 -7.00 2.71
N MET A 8 11.32 -7.49 3.57
CA MET A 8 11.50 -7.47 5.02
C MET A 8 11.03 -8.80 5.61
N LEU A 9 11.79 -9.36 6.55
CA LEU A 9 11.39 -10.59 7.25
C LEU A 9 10.09 -10.38 8.06
N GLU A 10 9.35 -11.44 8.33
CA GLU A 10 8.19 -11.34 9.23
C GLU A 10 8.60 -10.80 10.59
N ARG A 11 7.73 -10.00 11.21
CA ARG A 11 7.94 -9.40 12.54
C ARG A 11 9.17 -8.48 12.65
N SER A 12 9.76 -8.05 11.53
CA SER A 12 10.88 -7.10 11.50
C SER A 12 10.48 -5.62 11.57
N GLY A 13 9.20 -5.33 11.86
CA GLY A 13 8.68 -3.95 11.87
C GLY A 13 8.20 -3.45 10.50
N ARG A 14 7.64 -4.33 9.67
CA ARG A 14 7.08 -4.01 8.33
C ARG A 14 6.09 -2.85 8.37
N THR A 15 5.06 -2.96 9.20
CA THR A 15 4.05 -1.92 9.38
C THR A 15 4.64 -0.60 9.86
N LEU A 16 5.61 -0.62 10.78
CA LEU A 16 6.30 0.59 11.23
C LEU A 16 7.11 1.25 10.11
N THR A 17 7.69 0.44 9.22
CA THR A 17 8.41 0.93 8.04
C THR A 17 7.45 1.57 7.04
N ALA A 18 6.33 0.92 6.72
CA ALA A 18 5.29 1.48 5.87
C ALA A 18 4.73 2.81 6.42
N ILE A 19 4.49 2.88 7.73
CA ILE A 19 4.07 4.11 8.42
C ILE A 19 5.15 5.20 8.34
N SER A 20 6.41 4.84 8.53
CA SER A 20 7.53 5.80 8.49
C SER A 20 7.71 6.39 7.10
N LEU A 21 7.56 5.57 6.06
CA LEU A 21 7.54 6.01 4.67
C LEU A 21 6.35 6.94 4.40
N LEU A 22 5.15 6.55 4.82
CA LEU A 22 3.94 7.38 4.69
C LEU A 22 4.14 8.77 5.29
N LYS A 23 4.62 8.82 6.54
CA LYS A 23 4.91 10.07 7.26
C LYS A 23 6.01 10.86 6.53
N GLY A 24 7.07 10.20 6.07
CA GLY A 24 8.14 10.82 5.28
C GLY A 24 7.61 11.53 4.04
N PHE A 25 6.83 10.84 3.20
CA PHE A 25 6.24 11.42 2.00
C PHE A 25 5.30 12.58 2.28
N ARG A 26 4.40 12.41 3.26
CA ARG A 26 3.46 13.46 3.63
C ARG A 26 4.17 14.71 4.15
N ASN A 27 5.24 14.52 4.93
CA ASN A 27 6.06 15.63 5.43
C ASN A 27 6.81 16.38 4.32
N THR A 28 7.10 15.72 3.18
CA THR A 28 7.70 16.35 2.00
C THR A 28 6.69 16.90 1.00
N GLY A 29 5.39 16.93 1.36
CA GLY A 29 4.32 17.43 0.49
C GLY A 29 3.86 16.45 -0.59
N VAL A 30 4.37 15.21 -0.58
CA VAL A 30 3.94 14.15 -1.50
C VAL A 30 2.57 13.62 -1.06
N ASN A 31 1.68 13.48 -2.02
CA ASN A 31 0.32 13.02 -1.78
C ASN A 31 0.28 11.49 -1.57
N ALA A 32 0.71 10.99 -0.42
CA ALA A 32 0.85 9.55 -0.18
C ALA A 32 -0.27 8.92 0.67
N VAL A 33 -0.77 7.75 0.27
CA VAL A 33 -1.77 6.99 1.02
C VAL A 33 -1.25 5.60 1.35
N LEU A 34 -1.66 5.07 2.49
CA LEU A 34 -1.46 3.68 2.83
C LEU A 34 -2.74 2.89 2.52
N MET A 35 -2.63 1.98 1.56
CA MET A 35 -3.68 1.06 1.17
C MET A 35 -3.65 -0.17 2.08
N ALA A 36 -4.80 -0.46 2.69
CA ALA A 36 -4.96 -1.56 3.62
C ALA A 36 -6.42 -2.02 3.69
N THR A 37 -6.63 -3.24 4.20
CA THR A 37 -7.97 -3.77 4.48
C THR A 37 -8.71 -2.90 5.50
N ASP A 38 -10.04 -2.99 5.56
CA ASP A 38 -10.85 -2.20 6.50
C ASP A 38 -10.42 -2.43 7.96
N THR A 39 -10.23 -3.70 8.32
CA THR A 39 -9.75 -4.10 9.65
C THR A 39 -8.38 -3.51 9.96
N HIS A 40 -7.42 -3.62 9.03
CA HIS A 40 -6.06 -3.11 9.24
C HIS A 40 -6.03 -1.59 9.31
N ARG A 41 -6.87 -0.87 8.54
CA ARG A 41 -6.98 0.59 8.65
C ARG A 41 -7.45 1.03 10.04
N GLN A 42 -8.42 0.33 10.63
CA GLN A 42 -8.86 0.66 12.01
C GLN A 42 -7.72 0.46 13.01
N GLU A 43 -6.99 -0.65 12.88
CA GLU A 43 -5.81 -0.92 13.71
C GLU A 43 -4.76 0.20 13.57
N LEU A 44 -4.49 0.65 12.34
CA LEU A 44 -3.54 1.73 12.06
C LEU A 44 -3.97 3.07 12.70
N ILE A 45 -5.26 3.39 12.68
CA ILE A 45 -5.81 4.60 13.31
C ILE A 45 -5.67 4.51 14.82
N GLU A 46 -6.12 3.41 15.43
CA GLU A 46 -6.19 3.24 16.88
C GLU A 46 -4.80 3.13 17.53
N ARG A 47 -3.85 2.45 16.87
CA ARG A 47 -2.55 2.13 17.46
C ARG A 47 -1.44 3.10 17.08
N PHE A 48 -1.53 3.76 15.92
CA PHE A 48 -0.42 4.55 15.37
C PHE A 48 -0.78 6.00 15.05
N ASP A 49 -2.00 6.43 15.39
CA ASP A 49 -2.53 7.79 15.20
C ASP A 49 -2.35 8.28 13.76
N ILE A 50 -2.66 7.42 12.79
CA ILE A 50 -2.59 7.77 11.37
C ILE A 50 -3.87 8.50 10.95
N PRO A 51 -3.78 9.70 10.36
CA PRO A 51 -4.95 10.41 9.88
C PRO A 51 -5.75 9.56 8.88
N ARG A 52 -7.08 9.52 9.03
CA ARG A 52 -7.97 8.77 8.13
C ARG A 52 -7.78 9.12 6.65
N ALA A 53 -7.50 10.40 6.36
CA ALA A 53 -7.25 10.89 5.00
C ALA A 53 -5.95 10.35 4.37
N TRP A 54 -5.06 9.75 5.17
CA TRP A 54 -3.83 9.14 4.69
C TRP A 54 -3.97 7.64 4.45
N LEU A 55 -5.15 7.09 4.69
CA LEU A 55 -5.46 5.68 4.50
C LEU A 55 -6.47 5.54 3.37
N THR A 56 -6.31 4.51 2.57
CA THR A 56 -7.31 4.13 1.56
C THR A 56 -7.65 2.66 1.65
N GLY A 57 -8.91 2.34 1.39
CA GLY A 57 -9.33 0.95 1.28
C GLY A 57 -9.01 0.30 -0.04
N LEU A 58 -9.32 -0.99 -0.13
CA LEU A 58 -9.22 -1.73 -1.37
C LEU A 58 -10.30 -1.24 -2.33
N ASN A 59 -9.94 -0.29 -3.19
CA ASN A 59 -10.83 0.22 -4.22
C ASN A 59 -10.04 0.63 -5.46
N HIS A 60 -10.62 0.36 -6.63
CA HIS A 60 -10.02 0.64 -7.93
C HIS A 60 -9.78 2.14 -8.17
N GLN A 61 -10.66 3.01 -7.66
CA GLN A 61 -10.53 4.45 -7.85
C GLN A 61 -9.25 5.03 -7.21
N SER A 62 -8.75 4.39 -6.15
CA SER A 62 -7.49 4.77 -5.51
C SER A 62 -6.26 4.42 -6.34
N LEU A 63 -6.38 3.46 -7.26
CA LEU A 63 -5.29 3.06 -8.17
C LEU A 63 -5.16 4.03 -9.37
N ILE A 64 -6.21 4.78 -9.71
CA ILE A 64 -6.28 5.67 -10.88
C ILE A 64 -6.04 7.15 -10.51
N THR A 65 -5.82 7.45 -9.23
CA THR A 65 -5.68 8.82 -8.72
C THR A 65 -4.21 9.18 -8.48
N ASN A 66 -3.87 10.49 -8.48
CA ASN A 66 -2.51 11.01 -8.26
C ASN A 66 -2.05 10.87 -6.79
N TYR A 67 -1.98 9.63 -6.29
CA TYR A 67 -1.43 9.31 -4.99
C TYR A 67 -0.18 8.46 -5.10
N THR A 68 0.73 8.69 -4.16
CA THR A 68 1.75 7.72 -3.81
C THR A 68 1.13 6.60 -2.99
N ILE A 69 0.99 5.39 -3.52
CA ILE A 69 0.38 4.27 -2.79
C ILE A 69 1.45 3.45 -2.07
N ILE A 70 1.27 3.29 -0.77
CA ILE A 70 2.02 2.38 0.10
C ILE A 70 1.08 1.23 0.47
N ILE A 71 1.42 -0.02 0.18
CA ILE A 71 0.64 -1.19 0.64
C ILE A 71 1.40 -1.85 1.80
N ASP A 72 0.75 -1.95 2.96
CA ASP A 72 1.23 -2.81 4.05
C ASP A 72 0.56 -4.18 3.91
N ASP A 73 1.30 -5.24 4.19
CA ASP A 73 0.89 -6.64 4.00
C ASP A 73 0.35 -6.95 2.59
N TYR A 74 1.23 -6.84 1.59
CA TYR A 74 0.86 -7.01 0.18
C TYR A 74 0.17 -8.34 -0.12
N GLU A 75 0.68 -9.45 0.40
CA GLU A 75 0.11 -10.77 0.12
C GLU A 75 -1.34 -10.87 0.61
N HIS A 76 -1.61 -10.34 1.80
CA HIS A 76 -2.95 -10.32 2.36
C HIS A 76 -3.88 -9.40 1.56
N VAL A 77 -3.39 -8.22 1.18
CA VAL A 77 -4.12 -7.26 0.35
C VAL A 77 -4.43 -7.84 -1.04
N GLU A 78 -3.45 -8.48 -1.67
CA GLU A 78 -3.58 -9.14 -2.98
C GLU A 78 -4.56 -10.31 -2.91
N ALA A 79 -4.51 -11.14 -1.86
CA ALA A 79 -5.43 -12.25 -1.68
C ALA A 79 -6.88 -11.78 -1.57
N ILE A 80 -7.13 -10.71 -0.81
CA ILE A 80 -8.48 -10.13 -0.68
C ILE A 80 -8.91 -9.50 -1.99
N TRP A 81 -8.02 -8.75 -2.64
CA TRP A 81 -8.32 -8.12 -3.93
C TRP A 81 -8.74 -9.16 -4.97
N ASN A 82 -7.94 -10.20 -5.14
CA ASN A 82 -8.18 -11.22 -6.16
C ASN A 82 -9.45 -12.03 -5.87
N ARG A 83 -9.88 -12.12 -4.60
CA ARG A 83 -11.14 -12.74 -4.21
C ARG A 83 -12.34 -11.83 -4.55
N ASP A 84 -12.26 -10.56 -4.14
CA ASP A 84 -13.41 -9.65 -4.14
C ASP A 84 -13.58 -8.92 -5.49
N PHE A 85 -12.51 -8.79 -6.28
CA PHE A 85 -12.46 -8.11 -7.59
C PHE A 85 -11.97 -9.03 -8.71
N SER A 86 -12.25 -10.34 -8.63
CA SER A 86 -11.74 -11.35 -9.58
C SER A 86 -12.02 -11.04 -11.07
N SER A 87 -13.13 -10.36 -11.36
CA SER A 87 -13.50 -9.90 -12.71
C SER A 87 -12.65 -8.75 -13.25
N GLU A 88 -11.98 -8.02 -12.36
CA GLU A 88 -11.13 -6.86 -12.71
C GLU A 88 -9.70 -7.28 -13.01
N GLY A 89 -9.33 -8.52 -12.68
CA GLY A 89 -7.97 -9.03 -12.81
C GLY A 89 -7.20 -8.98 -11.49
N LEU A 90 -5.96 -9.46 -11.53
CA LEU A 90 -5.12 -9.52 -10.34
C LEU A 90 -4.68 -8.10 -9.93
N LEU A 91 -4.47 -7.85 -8.64
CA LEU A 91 -4.01 -6.53 -8.16
C LEU A 91 -2.66 -6.16 -8.80
N ARG A 92 -1.72 -7.10 -8.86
CA ARG A 92 -0.36 -6.90 -9.36
C ARG A 92 -0.27 -6.46 -10.82
N PRO A 93 -1.02 -7.05 -11.76
CA PRO A 93 -1.05 -6.57 -13.13
C PRO A 93 -1.85 -5.27 -13.29
N LEU A 94 -2.82 -4.98 -12.42
CA LEU A 94 -3.58 -3.72 -12.43
C LEU A 94 -2.72 -2.52 -12.01
N ILE A 95 -1.77 -2.73 -11.11
CA ILE A 95 -0.67 -1.78 -10.86
C ILE A 95 0.41 -1.80 -11.99
N GLY A 96 0.20 -2.61 -13.04
CA GLY A 96 1.02 -2.71 -14.26
C GLY A 96 2.05 -3.84 -14.24
N GLY A 97 2.32 -4.41 -15.43
CA GLY A 97 3.48 -5.27 -15.75
C GLY A 97 4.84 -4.55 -15.69
N THR A 98 5.02 -3.79 -14.61
CA THR A 98 6.28 -3.23 -14.15
C THR A 98 6.42 -3.71 -12.71
N HIS A 99 7.41 -4.58 -12.51
CA HIS A 99 7.99 -5.11 -11.26
C HIS A 99 7.05 -5.53 -10.11
N VAL A 100 6.38 -6.63 -10.41
CA VAL A 100 5.91 -7.74 -9.57
C VAL A 100 6.98 -8.18 -8.52
N CYS A 101 6.77 -7.88 -7.23
CA CYS A 101 7.66 -8.17 -6.07
C CYS A 101 7.46 -9.53 -5.38
N ASN A 102 8.55 -10.28 -5.13
CA ASN A 102 8.59 -11.62 -4.51
C ASN A 102 7.60 -11.76 -3.32
N PRO A 103 6.98 -12.94 -3.07
CA PRO A 103 6.08 -13.18 -1.91
C PRO A 103 6.59 -12.66 -0.54
N ASN A 104 7.87 -12.33 -0.40
CA ASN A 104 8.48 -11.87 0.85
C ASN A 104 8.63 -10.34 1.06
N ALA A 105 7.98 -9.45 0.29
CA ALA A 105 8.18 -7.98 0.38
C ALA A 105 6.91 -7.14 0.63
N THR A 106 7.03 -6.01 1.35
CA THR A 106 5.89 -5.43 2.09
C THR A 106 5.91 -3.90 2.33
N ALA A 107 6.47 -3.09 1.42
CA ALA A 107 6.23 -1.62 1.41
C ALA A 107 6.48 -1.01 0.02
N PHE A 108 5.70 0.03 -0.34
CA PHE A 108 5.61 0.57 -1.71
C PHE A 108 5.78 2.09 -1.73
N ILE A 109 6.35 2.63 -2.80
CA ILE A 109 6.54 4.07 -3.01
C ILE A 109 6.16 4.34 -4.46
N PHE A 110 5.38 5.39 -4.67
CA PHE A 110 5.03 5.92 -5.99
C PHE A 110 5.51 7.37 -6.08
N CYS A 111 6.09 7.74 -7.21
CA CYS A 111 6.27 9.14 -7.59
C CYS A 111 5.67 9.30 -8.98
N GLU A 112 4.69 10.20 -9.11
CA GLU A 112 4.45 10.86 -10.39
C GLU A 112 5.40 12.06 -10.48
N HIS A 113 6.02 12.23 -11.64
CA HIS A 113 6.58 13.52 -12.05
C HIS A 113 5.46 14.39 -12.61
#